data_AF-A0A7J6WZJ2-F1
#
_entry.id   AF-A0A7J6WZJ2-F1
#
_cell.length_a   1.000
_cell.length_b   1.000
_cell.length_c   1.000
_cell.angle_alpha   90.00
_cell.angle_beta   90.00
_cell.angle_gamma   90.00
#
_symmetry.space_group_name_H-M   'P 1'
#
loop_
_entity.id
_entity.type
_entity.pdbx_description
1 polymer ?
#
loop_
_entity_poly.entity_id
_entity_poly.type
_entity_poly.pdbx_seq_one_letter_code
_entity_poly.pdbx_strand_id
1 'polypeptide(L)'
;MASAEQLVFELTNPDLRENALLDLSKKREIFQDLAPLLWNSFGTIAALLQEIVSIYPFLSPPTLTPGASNRVCNALALLQCVASHPDTRTLFLNAHIPLYLYPFLNTTSKTRPFEYLRLTSLGVIGALVKVDDTEVISFLLSTEIIPLCLRTMEMGSELSKTVATFIVQKILLDDVGLRYICTTAERFFAVGRVLGTMVTTLAEQPSSRLLKHIIRCYLRLSDNARACDALRNCLPEMLRDGTFNNCLRDDATTKRWLQQLLHNVSGGNRVPPPQSLAGLEHLLG
;
A
#
# COMPACT_ATOMS: atom_id res chain seq x y z
N MET A 1 17.24 25.58 -21.31
CA MET A 1 16.54 24.41 -20.74
C MET A 1 15.07 24.55 -21.08
N ALA A 2 14.41 23.49 -21.56
CA ALA A 2 12.95 23.53 -21.78
C ALA A 2 12.24 23.75 -20.43
N SER A 3 11.23 24.62 -20.43
CA SER A 3 10.43 24.89 -19.23
C SER A 3 9.47 23.73 -18.92
N ALA A 4 8.91 23.68 -17.72
CA ALA A 4 7.95 22.65 -17.35
C ALA A 4 6.70 22.70 -18.25
N GLU A 5 6.22 23.91 -18.57
CA GLU A 5 5.04 24.14 -19.41
C GLU A 5 5.26 23.62 -20.83
N GLN A 6 6.44 23.85 -21.40
CA GLN A 6 6.78 23.34 -22.72
C GLN A 6 6.76 21.80 -22.73
N LEU A 7 7.41 21.16 -21.76
CA LEU A 7 7.44 19.70 -21.66
C LEU A 7 6.03 19.12 -21.44
N VAL A 8 5.20 19.78 -20.63
CA VAL A 8 3.80 19.35 -20.41
C VAL A 8 2.98 19.47 -21.69
N PHE A 9 3.17 20.54 -22.47
CA PHE A 9 2.55 20.69 -23.78
C PHE A 9 2.98 19.58 -24.74
N GLU A 10 4.27 19.25 -24.77
CA GLU A 10 4.85 18.20 -25.61
C GLU A 10 4.29 16.79 -25.29
N LEU A 11 3.75 16.54 -24.09
CA LEU A 11 3.08 15.27 -23.77
C LEU A 11 1.86 14.98 -24.67
N THR A 12 1.20 16.01 -25.17
CA THR A 12 0.03 15.85 -26.05
C THR A 12 0.41 15.45 -27.47
N ASN A 13 1.65 15.76 -27.90
CA ASN A 13 2.17 15.38 -29.21
C ASN A 13 2.82 13.98 -29.16
N PRO A 14 2.28 12.97 -29.86
CA PRO A 14 2.81 11.60 -29.84
C PRO A 14 4.30 11.47 -30.18
N ASP A 15 4.82 12.34 -31.07
CA ASP A 15 6.21 12.28 -31.53
C ASP A 15 7.20 12.81 -30.49
N LEU A 16 6.75 13.71 -29.61
CA LEU A 16 7.57 14.35 -28.59
C LEU A 16 7.36 13.74 -27.20
N ARG A 17 6.22 13.07 -27.00
CA ARG A 17 5.76 12.57 -25.70
C ARG A 17 6.76 11.71 -24.97
N GLU A 18 7.47 10.81 -25.65
CA GLU A 18 8.41 9.90 -24.99
C GLU A 18 9.58 10.65 -24.32
N ASN A 19 10.12 11.66 -25.01
CA ASN A 19 11.18 12.51 -24.48
C ASN A 19 10.65 13.39 -23.34
N ALA A 20 9.46 13.97 -23.53
CA ALA A 20 8.82 14.78 -22.50
C ALA A 20 8.54 13.99 -21.21
N LEU A 21 8.07 12.75 -21.33
CA LEU A 21 7.85 11.84 -20.19
C LEU A 21 9.15 11.61 -19.41
N LEU A 22 10.24 11.30 -20.11
CA LEU A 22 11.55 11.04 -19.48
C LEU A 22 12.09 12.27 -18.75
N ASP A 23 11.95 13.44 -19.37
CA ASP A 23 12.48 14.69 -18.82
C ASP A 23 11.67 15.16 -17.61
N LEU A 24 10.34 15.11 -17.70
CA LEU A 24 9.45 15.45 -16.58
C LEU A 24 9.61 14.47 -15.42
N SER A 25 9.73 13.16 -15.68
CA SER A 25 9.85 12.16 -14.61
C SER A 25 11.14 12.35 -13.79
N LYS A 26 12.23 12.77 -14.44
CA LYS A 26 13.50 13.10 -13.76
C LYS A 26 13.45 14.43 -12.99
N LYS A 27 12.71 15.41 -13.50
CA LYS A 27 12.65 16.78 -12.94
C LYS A 27 11.46 16.99 -11.99
N ARG A 28 10.67 15.96 -11.72
CA ARG A 28 9.44 16.05 -10.90
C ARG A 28 9.63 16.58 -9.48
N GLU A 29 10.83 16.47 -8.90
CA GLU A 29 11.15 17.01 -7.57
C GLU A 29 11.56 18.50 -7.62
N ILE A 30 11.93 19.00 -8.81
CA ILE A 30 12.39 20.38 -9.01
C ILE A 30 11.18 21.31 -9.20
N PHE A 31 10.11 20.80 -9.83
CA PHE A 31 8.92 21.57 -10.16
C PHE A 31 7.85 21.43 -9.07
N GLN A 32 7.78 22.41 -8.16
CA GLN A 32 6.84 22.39 -7.03
C GLN A 32 5.36 22.29 -7.47
N ASP A 33 4.99 22.99 -8.55
CA ASP A 33 3.60 23.05 -9.05
C ASP A 33 3.34 22.12 -10.25
N LEU A 34 4.16 21.07 -10.43
CA LEU A 34 4.01 20.17 -11.57
C LEU A 34 2.66 19.43 -11.58
N ALA A 35 2.15 19.03 -10.42
CA ALA A 35 0.89 18.29 -10.33
C ALA A 35 -0.32 19.12 -10.79
N PRO A 36 -0.56 20.34 -10.27
CA PRO A 36 -1.57 21.24 -10.82
C PRO A 36 -1.37 21.55 -12.30
N LEU A 37 -0.12 21.74 -12.75
CA LEU A 37 0.18 22.00 -14.16
C LEU A 37 -0.23 20.80 -15.04
N LEU A 38 0.12 19.58 -14.65
CA LEU A 38 -0.26 18.35 -15.36
C LEU A 38 -1.77 18.17 -15.42
N TRP A 39 -2.48 18.47 -14.33
CA TRP A 39 -3.92 18.27 -14.23
C TRP A 39 -4.72 19.26 -15.07
N ASN A 40 -4.35 20.54 -15.00
CA ASN A 40 -5.10 21.61 -15.65
C ASN A 40 -4.69 21.84 -17.11
N SER A 41 -3.60 21.24 -17.57
CA SER A 41 -3.19 21.31 -18.98
C SER A 41 -4.08 20.43 -19.86
N PHE A 42 -4.57 21.02 -20.95
CA PHE A 42 -5.52 20.35 -21.84
C PHE A 42 -4.93 19.06 -22.42
N GLY A 43 -5.65 17.94 -22.28
CA GLY A 43 -5.29 16.65 -22.86
C GLY A 43 -4.13 15.92 -22.17
N THR A 44 -3.45 16.52 -21.19
CA THR A 44 -2.27 15.93 -20.55
C THR A 44 -2.60 14.65 -19.78
N ILE A 45 -3.61 14.66 -18.90
CA ILE A 45 -4.03 13.44 -18.17
C ILE A 45 -4.51 12.35 -19.13
N ALA A 46 -5.23 12.73 -20.20
CA ALA A 46 -5.66 11.78 -21.22
C ALA A 46 -4.47 11.15 -21.96
N ALA A 47 -3.42 11.91 -22.26
CA ALA A 47 -2.18 11.39 -22.85
C ALA A 47 -1.47 10.42 -21.90
N LEU A 48 -1.40 10.71 -20.59
CA LEU A 48 -0.84 9.79 -19.60
C LEU A 48 -1.66 8.48 -19.48
N LEU A 49 -2.99 8.57 -19.54
CA LEU A 49 -3.85 7.38 -19.57
C LEU A 49 -3.67 6.58 -20.86
N GLN A 50 -3.44 7.23 -22.00
CA GLN A 50 -3.14 6.57 -23.26
C GLN A 50 -1.84 5.75 -23.17
N GLU A 51 -0.82 6.24 -22.47
CA GLU A 51 0.42 5.50 -22.20
C GLU A 51 0.20 4.27 -21.32
N ILE A 52 -0.80 4.29 -20.44
CA ILE A 52 -1.18 3.11 -19.63
C ILE A 52 -1.91 2.09 -20.50
N VAL A 53 -2.95 2.52 -21.21
CA VAL A 53 -3.81 1.62 -22.00
C VAL A 53 -3.05 0.97 -23.17
N SER A 54 -2.06 1.66 -23.74
CA SER A 54 -1.20 1.10 -24.79
C SER A 54 -0.40 -0.13 -24.33
N ILE A 55 -0.23 -0.31 -23.02
CA ILE A 55 0.51 -1.45 -22.44
C ILE A 55 -0.37 -2.69 -22.26
N TYR A 56 -1.70 -2.54 -22.19
CA TYR A 56 -2.61 -3.65 -21.90
C TYR A 56 -2.45 -4.87 -22.83
N PRO A 57 -2.25 -4.71 -24.16
CA PRO A 57 -2.04 -5.85 -25.06
C PRO A 57 -0.79 -6.69 -24.73
N PHE A 58 0.20 -6.14 -24.03
CA PHE A 58 1.46 -6.80 -23.70
C PHE A 58 1.45 -7.45 -22.30
N LEU A 59 0.33 -7.37 -21.57
CA LEU A 59 0.17 -8.00 -20.25
C LEU A 59 -0.16 -9.49 -20.37
N SER A 60 -0.92 -9.86 -21.39
CA SER A 60 -1.35 -11.25 -21.65
C SER A 60 -1.52 -11.47 -23.16
N PRO A 61 -0.60 -12.19 -23.84
CA PRO A 61 0.60 -12.85 -23.28
C PRO A 61 1.64 -11.84 -22.74
N PRO A 62 2.50 -12.24 -21.78
CA PRO A 62 3.40 -11.32 -21.09
C PRO A 62 4.64 -10.96 -21.95
N THR A 63 4.45 -10.11 -22.95
CA THR A 63 5.45 -9.72 -23.96
C THR A 63 6.03 -8.32 -23.76
N LEU A 64 5.79 -7.70 -22.59
CA LEU A 64 6.26 -6.36 -22.25
C LEU A 64 7.80 -6.22 -22.36
N THR A 65 8.24 -5.29 -23.21
CA THR A 65 9.66 -5.00 -23.41
C THR A 65 10.21 -4.04 -22.35
N PRO A 66 11.54 -4.02 -22.11
CA PRO A 66 12.16 -3.05 -21.21
C PRO A 66 11.89 -1.59 -21.61
N GLY A 67 11.94 -1.27 -22.91
CA GLY A 67 11.67 0.09 -23.41
C GLY A 67 10.24 0.54 -23.12
N ALA A 68 9.24 -0.30 -23.45
CA ALA A 68 7.84 -0.01 -23.19
C ALA A 68 7.54 0.12 -21.68
N SER A 69 8.12 -0.75 -20.86
CA SER A 69 8.02 -0.67 -19.39
C SER A 69 8.60 0.63 -18.85
N ASN A 70 9.79 1.05 -19.30
CA ASN A 70 10.40 2.31 -18.87
C ASN A 70 9.55 3.52 -19.26
N ARG A 71 9.02 3.53 -20.49
CA ARG A 71 8.18 4.60 -21.01
C ARG A 71 6.89 4.77 -20.19
N VAL A 72 6.14 3.70 -19.96
CA VAL A 72 4.92 3.78 -19.13
C VAL A 72 5.26 4.10 -17.68
N CYS A 73 6.38 3.63 -17.13
CA CYS A 73 6.78 3.97 -15.76
C CYS A 73 7.11 5.46 -15.60
N ASN A 74 7.60 6.13 -16.64
CA ASN A 74 7.71 7.60 -16.61
C ASN A 74 6.33 8.28 -16.52
N ALA A 75 5.32 7.78 -17.24
CA ALA A 75 3.95 8.29 -17.12
C ALA A 75 3.36 8.02 -15.71
N LEU A 76 3.57 6.82 -15.17
CA LEU A 76 3.17 6.47 -13.80
C LEU A 76 3.85 7.35 -12.76
N ALA A 77 5.13 7.71 -12.97
CA ALA A 77 5.86 8.61 -12.10
C ALA A 77 5.25 10.03 -12.05
N LEU A 78 4.66 10.50 -13.15
CA LEU A 78 3.92 11.78 -13.20
C LEU A 78 2.55 11.66 -12.55
N LEU A 79 1.83 10.56 -12.78
CA LEU A 79 0.56 10.28 -12.09
C LEU A 79 0.76 10.15 -10.57
N GLN A 80 1.91 9.64 -10.13
CA GLN A 80 2.29 9.62 -8.72
C GLN A 80 2.38 11.05 -8.13
N CYS A 81 2.92 12.02 -8.88
CA CYS A 81 2.97 13.42 -8.46
C CYS A 81 1.56 14.01 -8.32
N VAL A 82 0.69 13.74 -9.30
CA VAL A 82 -0.72 14.17 -9.27
C VAL A 82 -1.46 13.54 -8.08
N ALA A 83 -1.23 12.26 -7.78
CA ALA A 83 -1.81 11.57 -6.63
C ALA A 83 -1.30 12.11 -5.27
N SER A 84 -0.04 12.57 -5.21
CA SER A 84 0.54 13.07 -3.96
C SER A 84 0.14 14.50 -3.62
N HIS A 85 -0.18 15.33 -4.62
CA HIS A 85 -0.44 16.75 -4.41
C HIS A 85 -1.86 17.02 -3.86
N PRO A 86 -2.02 17.87 -2.83
CA PRO A 86 -3.31 18.12 -2.19
C PRO A 86 -4.39 18.60 -3.17
N ASP A 87 -4.05 19.54 -4.07
CA ASP A 87 -5.04 20.16 -4.98
C ASP A 87 -5.56 19.21 -6.06
N THR A 88 -4.82 18.15 -6.39
CA THR A 88 -5.17 17.23 -7.49
C THR A 88 -5.56 15.84 -7.00
N ARG A 89 -5.27 15.47 -5.75
CA ARG A 89 -5.53 14.13 -5.22
C ARG A 89 -7.00 13.73 -5.29
N THR A 90 -7.90 14.58 -4.78
CA THR A 90 -9.34 14.31 -4.80
C THR A 90 -9.86 14.23 -6.24
N LEU A 91 -9.35 15.08 -7.14
CA LEU A 91 -9.70 15.04 -8.56
C LEU A 91 -9.22 13.74 -9.23
N PHE A 92 -8.01 13.29 -8.91
CA PHE A 92 -7.42 12.03 -9.37
C PHE A 92 -8.24 10.82 -8.91
N LEU A 93 -8.70 10.84 -7.65
CA LEU A 93 -9.57 9.80 -7.08
C LEU A 93 -10.95 9.78 -7.75
N ASN A 94 -11.59 10.94 -7.88
CA ASN A 94 -12.90 11.09 -8.51
C ASN A 94 -12.90 10.71 -10.00
N ALA A 95 -11.77 10.91 -10.68
CA ALA A 95 -11.57 10.45 -12.05
C ALA A 95 -11.33 8.94 -12.18
N HIS A 96 -11.32 8.18 -11.06
CA HIS A 96 -11.11 6.74 -11.02
C HIS A 96 -9.81 6.26 -11.69
N ILE A 97 -8.80 7.14 -11.77
CA ILE A 97 -7.50 6.83 -12.40
C ILE A 97 -6.80 5.61 -11.78
N PRO A 98 -6.86 5.36 -10.45
CA PRO A 98 -6.24 4.15 -9.87
C PRO A 98 -6.67 2.84 -10.53
N LEU A 99 -7.90 2.76 -11.05
CA LEU A 99 -8.43 1.53 -11.68
C LEU A 99 -7.67 1.13 -12.94
N TYR A 100 -7.09 2.10 -13.67
CA TYR A 100 -6.24 1.84 -14.83
C TYR A 100 -4.93 1.12 -14.45
N LEU A 101 -4.54 1.15 -13.18
CA LEU A 101 -3.31 0.53 -12.71
C LEU A 101 -3.51 -0.93 -12.25
N TYR A 102 -4.75 -1.35 -12.04
CA TYR A 102 -5.04 -2.68 -11.50
C TYR A 102 -4.66 -3.83 -12.44
N PRO A 103 -4.82 -3.70 -13.78
CA PRO A 103 -4.28 -4.69 -14.71
C PRO A 103 -2.77 -4.92 -14.53
N PHE A 104 -2.00 -3.87 -14.22
CA PHE A 104 -0.56 -3.98 -13.98
C PHE A 104 -0.27 -4.76 -12.68
N LEU A 105 -0.99 -4.45 -11.60
CA LEU A 105 -0.87 -5.13 -10.31
C LEU A 105 -1.30 -6.60 -10.36
N ASN A 106 -2.18 -6.96 -11.30
CA ASN A 106 -2.68 -8.32 -11.47
C ASN A 106 -1.67 -9.25 -12.19
N THR A 107 -0.63 -8.70 -12.81
CA THR A 107 0.39 -9.47 -13.56
C THR A 107 1.23 -10.37 -12.66
N THR A 108 1.63 -11.54 -13.19
CA THR A 108 2.39 -12.56 -12.45
C THR A 108 3.81 -12.81 -12.96
N SER A 109 4.14 -12.29 -14.16
CA SER A 109 5.47 -12.43 -14.75
C SER A 109 6.55 -11.80 -13.86
N LYS A 110 7.62 -12.54 -13.60
CA LYS A 110 8.76 -12.14 -12.75
C LYS A 110 9.90 -11.46 -13.53
N THR A 111 9.72 -11.17 -14.82
CA THR A 111 10.75 -10.47 -15.58
C THR A 111 10.90 -9.04 -15.09
N ARG A 112 12.11 -8.47 -15.24
CA ARG A 112 12.43 -7.11 -14.79
C ARG A 112 11.43 -6.03 -15.28
N PRO A 113 10.96 -6.03 -16.54
CA PRO A 113 9.95 -5.07 -17.00
C PRO A 113 8.63 -5.12 -16.21
N PHE A 114 8.18 -6.32 -15.84
CA PHE A 114 6.94 -6.51 -15.10
C PHE A 114 7.08 -6.19 -13.60
N GLU A 115 8.22 -6.55 -12.98
CA GLU A 115 8.52 -6.14 -11.60
C GLU A 115 8.57 -4.61 -11.47
N TYR A 116 9.24 -3.94 -12.42
CA TYR A 116 9.33 -2.47 -12.42
C TYR A 116 7.97 -1.81 -12.64
N LEU A 117 7.16 -2.36 -13.55
CA LEU A 117 5.79 -1.90 -13.80
C LEU A 117 4.91 -2.00 -12.54
N ARG A 118 4.93 -3.15 -11.84
CA ARG A 118 4.18 -3.35 -10.60
C ARG A 118 4.66 -2.41 -9.50
N LEU A 119 5.97 -2.30 -9.29
CA LEU A 119 6.54 -1.43 -8.27
C LEU A 119 6.14 0.04 -8.48
N THR A 120 6.22 0.53 -9.71
CA THR A 120 5.87 1.91 -10.04
C THR A 120 4.37 2.15 -9.87
N SER A 121 3.53 1.19 -10.26
CA SER A 121 2.07 1.23 -10.06
C SER A 121 1.70 1.26 -8.58
N LEU A 122 2.33 0.42 -7.75
CA LEU A 122 2.19 0.46 -6.29
C LEU A 122 2.66 1.79 -5.72
N GLY A 123 3.67 2.43 -6.31
CA GLY A 123 4.13 3.76 -5.92
C GLY A 123 3.04 4.84 -6.03
N VAL A 124 2.18 4.76 -7.06
CA VAL A 124 1.03 5.66 -7.22
C VAL A 124 -0.01 5.41 -6.12
N ILE A 125 -0.38 4.15 -5.87
CA ILE A 125 -1.33 3.79 -4.80
C ILE A 125 -0.77 4.16 -3.43
N GLY A 126 0.52 3.91 -3.21
CA GLY A 126 1.25 4.27 -2.00
C GLY A 126 1.25 5.77 -1.72
N ALA A 127 1.30 6.60 -2.77
CA ALA A 127 1.19 8.06 -2.63
C ALA A 127 -0.20 8.51 -2.16
N LEU A 128 -1.26 7.87 -2.67
CA LEU A 128 -2.64 8.16 -2.24
C LEU A 128 -2.87 7.86 -0.76
N VAL A 129 -2.44 6.69 -0.28
CA VAL A 129 -2.66 6.28 1.12
C VAL A 129 -1.70 6.93 2.11
N LYS A 130 -0.71 7.70 1.65
CA LYS A 130 0.29 8.32 2.52
C LYS A 130 -0.30 9.40 3.43
N VAL A 131 -1.36 10.07 2.98
CA VAL A 131 -1.97 11.23 3.66
C VAL A 131 -3.03 10.89 4.71
N ASP A 132 -3.23 9.60 4.99
CA ASP A 132 -4.16 9.11 6.03
C ASP A 132 -5.61 9.63 5.87
N ASP A 133 -6.09 9.64 4.63
CA ASP A 133 -7.43 10.09 4.25
C ASP A 133 -8.41 8.91 4.13
N THR A 134 -9.45 8.90 4.96
CA THR A 134 -10.47 7.84 5.02
C THR A 134 -11.28 7.73 3.71
N GLU A 135 -11.44 8.81 2.94
CA GLU A 135 -12.13 8.76 1.63
C GLU A 135 -11.32 7.93 0.63
N VAL A 136 -9.99 8.13 0.60
CA VAL A 136 -9.06 7.32 -0.20
C VAL A 136 -9.13 5.85 0.22
N ILE A 137 -9.13 5.56 1.52
CA ILE A 137 -9.25 4.19 2.02
C ILE A 137 -10.60 3.57 1.58
N SER A 138 -11.70 4.29 1.75
CA SER A 138 -13.03 3.83 1.38
C SER A 138 -13.15 3.52 -0.11
N PHE A 139 -12.60 4.39 -0.97
CA PHE A 139 -12.50 4.16 -2.41
C PHE A 139 -11.75 2.85 -2.70
N LEU A 140 -10.53 2.70 -2.16
CA LEU A 140 -9.68 1.55 -2.42
C LEU A 140 -10.29 0.22 -1.94
N LEU A 141 -11.05 0.24 -0.85
CA LEU A 141 -11.79 -0.92 -0.35
C LEU A 141 -12.94 -1.29 -1.30
N SER A 142 -13.65 -0.30 -1.83
CA SER A 142 -14.76 -0.53 -2.78
C SER A 142 -14.31 -1.11 -4.12
N THR A 143 -13.03 -0.98 -4.45
CA THR A 143 -12.44 -1.39 -5.73
C THR A 143 -11.53 -2.62 -5.61
N GLU A 144 -11.53 -3.32 -4.48
CA GLU A 144 -10.76 -4.57 -4.28
C GLU A 144 -9.22 -4.42 -4.36
N ILE A 145 -8.64 -3.35 -3.79
CA ILE A 145 -7.16 -3.22 -3.75
C ILE A 145 -6.47 -4.32 -2.92
N ILE A 146 -7.15 -4.84 -1.90
CA ILE A 146 -6.55 -5.75 -0.90
C ILE A 146 -6.06 -7.05 -1.56
N PRO A 147 -6.87 -7.79 -2.33
CA PRO A 147 -6.40 -8.97 -3.06
C PRO A 147 -5.15 -8.72 -3.93
N LEU A 148 -5.07 -7.56 -4.60
CA LEU A 148 -3.93 -7.19 -5.44
C LEU A 148 -2.66 -6.96 -4.60
N CYS A 149 -2.79 -6.28 -3.46
CA CYS A 149 -1.68 -6.08 -2.53
C CYS A 149 -1.22 -7.40 -1.91
N LEU A 150 -2.16 -8.25 -1.45
CA LEU A 150 -1.84 -9.55 -0.85
C LEU A 150 -1.10 -10.46 -1.83
N ARG A 151 -1.50 -10.47 -3.11
CA ARG A 151 -0.76 -11.19 -4.15
C ARG A 151 0.66 -10.64 -4.29
N THR A 152 0.82 -9.33 -4.37
CA THR A 152 2.17 -8.74 -4.51
C THR A 152 3.05 -8.99 -3.28
N MET A 153 2.47 -8.98 -2.08
CA MET A 153 3.12 -9.33 -0.82
C MET A 153 3.64 -10.78 -0.79
N GLU A 154 2.92 -11.71 -1.42
CA GLU A 154 3.31 -13.12 -1.48
C GLU A 154 4.45 -13.35 -2.49
N MET A 155 4.33 -12.82 -3.71
CA MET A 155 5.17 -13.22 -4.86
C MET A 155 6.07 -12.14 -5.48
N GLY A 156 5.98 -10.88 -5.07
CA GLY A 156 6.78 -9.78 -5.62
C GLY A 156 8.24 -9.75 -5.14
N SER A 157 9.05 -8.87 -5.74
CA SER A 157 10.38 -8.50 -5.20
C SER A 157 10.29 -7.88 -3.80
N GLU A 158 11.39 -7.85 -3.05
CA GLU A 158 11.45 -7.26 -1.70
C GLU A 158 10.88 -5.82 -1.66
N LEU A 159 11.23 -5.00 -2.65
CA LEU A 159 10.72 -3.62 -2.77
C LEU A 159 9.20 -3.61 -2.99
N SER A 160 8.69 -4.41 -3.93
CA SER A 160 7.25 -4.53 -4.19
C SER A 160 6.49 -5.05 -2.97
N LYS A 161 7.04 -6.04 -2.25
CA LYS A 161 6.49 -6.54 -0.98
C LYS A 161 6.43 -5.44 0.07
N THR A 162 7.48 -4.63 0.19
CA THR A 162 7.54 -3.52 1.13
C THR A 162 6.46 -2.47 0.84
N VAL A 163 6.32 -2.04 -0.41
CA VAL A 163 5.29 -1.03 -0.77
C VAL A 163 3.88 -1.59 -0.64
N ALA A 164 3.63 -2.84 -1.06
CA ALA A 164 2.32 -3.47 -0.90
C ALA A 164 1.93 -3.66 0.57
N THR A 165 2.88 -4.07 1.43
CA THR A 165 2.65 -4.17 2.88
C THR A 165 2.40 -2.80 3.49
N PHE A 166 3.10 -1.76 3.04
CA PHE A 166 2.84 -0.38 3.47
C PHE A 166 1.41 0.08 3.12
N ILE A 167 0.90 -0.25 1.93
CA ILE A 167 -0.48 0.07 1.53
C ILE A 167 -1.48 -0.66 2.43
N VAL A 168 -1.30 -1.97 2.65
CA VAL A 168 -2.16 -2.76 3.55
C VAL A 168 -2.08 -2.23 4.99
N GLN A 169 -0.89 -1.82 5.44
CA GLN A 169 -0.73 -1.18 6.74
C GLN A 169 -1.56 0.10 6.83
N LYS A 170 -1.48 1.00 5.85
CA LYS A 170 -2.25 2.25 5.85
C LYS A 170 -3.77 2.00 5.86
N ILE A 171 -4.23 1.00 5.10
CA ILE A 171 -5.63 0.55 5.15
C ILE A 171 -6.00 0.06 6.55
N LEU A 172 -5.18 -0.79 7.18
CA LEU A 172 -5.44 -1.29 8.53
C LEU A 172 -5.42 -0.18 9.59
N LEU A 173 -4.60 0.85 9.43
CA LEU A 173 -4.53 1.96 10.37
C LEU A 173 -5.84 2.75 10.45
N ASP A 174 -6.55 2.88 9.33
CA ASP A 174 -7.87 3.47 9.28
C ASP A 174 -8.94 2.54 9.90
N ASP A 175 -9.90 3.10 10.64
CA ASP A 175 -10.93 2.33 11.33
C ASP A 175 -11.91 1.63 10.37
N VAL A 176 -12.20 2.22 9.21
CA VAL A 176 -13.02 1.61 8.16
C VAL A 176 -12.28 0.42 7.57
N GLY A 177 -10.98 0.56 7.29
CA GLY A 177 -10.15 -0.52 6.77
C GLY A 177 -9.94 -1.67 7.75
N LEU A 178 -9.66 -1.39 9.02
CA LEU A 178 -9.60 -2.42 10.06
C LEU A 178 -10.92 -3.18 10.17
N ARG A 179 -12.04 -2.45 10.23
CA ARG A 179 -13.37 -3.07 10.29
C ARG A 179 -13.61 -3.95 9.08
N TYR A 180 -13.36 -3.46 7.87
CA TYR A 180 -13.53 -4.20 6.62
C TYR A 180 -12.79 -5.53 6.61
N ILE A 181 -11.52 -5.54 7.02
CA ILE A 181 -10.67 -6.74 7.07
C ILE A 181 -11.17 -7.69 8.15
N CYS A 182 -11.56 -7.18 9.31
CA CYS A 182 -12.05 -7.98 10.42
C CYS A 182 -13.55 -8.30 10.36
N THR A 183 -14.28 -7.92 9.29
CA THR A 183 -15.71 -8.19 9.15
C THR A 183 -15.99 -9.69 9.06
N THR A 184 -15.24 -10.40 8.21
CA THR A 184 -15.37 -11.84 7.99
C THR A 184 -14.08 -12.57 8.34
N ALA A 185 -14.21 -13.83 8.77
CA ALA A 185 -13.05 -14.68 9.04
C ALA A 185 -12.18 -14.86 7.79
N GLU A 186 -12.79 -15.02 6.61
CA GLU A 186 -12.09 -15.18 5.34
C GLU A 186 -11.13 -14.03 5.04
N ARG A 187 -11.59 -12.78 5.17
CA ARG A 187 -10.74 -11.60 4.93
C ARG A 187 -9.59 -11.51 5.93
N PHE A 188 -9.88 -11.73 7.21
CA PHE A 188 -8.87 -11.76 8.27
C PHE A 188 -7.81 -12.83 7.99
N PHE A 189 -8.23 -14.08 7.73
CA PHE A 189 -7.29 -15.18 7.48
C PHE A 189 -6.53 -15.03 6.16
N ALA A 190 -7.10 -14.40 5.13
CA ALA A 190 -6.38 -14.08 3.91
C ALA A 190 -5.18 -13.15 4.20
N VAL A 191 -5.39 -12.09 4.98
CA VAL A 191 -4.31 -11.16 5.40
C VAL A 191 -3.33 -11.87 6.34
N GLY A 192 -3.84 -12.57 7.36
CA GLY A 192 -3.01 -13.26 8.35
C GLY A 192 -2.12 -14.34 7.74
N ARG A 193 -2.63 -15.13 6.79
CA ARG A 193 -1.85 -16.15 6.08
C ARG A 193 -0.68 -15.53 5.32
N VAL A 194 -0.93 -14.48 4.53
CA VAL A 194 0.13 -13.83 3.74
C VAL A 194 1.17 -13.20 4.66
N LEU A 195 0.75 -12.49 5.72
CA LEU A 195 1.69 -11.94 6.71
C LEU A 195 2.52 -13.06 7.37
N GLY A 196 1.90 -14.19 7.72
CA GLY A 196 2.57 -15.36 8.29
C GLY A 196 3.64 -15.93 7.35
N THR A 197 3.30 -16.17 6.09
CA THR A 197 4.25 -16.61 5.06
C THR A 197 5.43 -15.66 4.93
N MET A 198 5.18 -14.34 4.96
CA MET A 198 6.24 -13.34 4.86
C MET A 198 7.17 -13.34 6.09
N VAL A 199 6.63 -13.59 7.29
CA VAL A 199 7.45 -13.77 8.50
C VAL A 199 8.37 -14.96 8.34
N THR A 200 7.87 -16.09 7.83
CA THR A 200 8.70 -17.28 7.56
C THR A 200 9.83 -16.96 6.57
N THR A 201 9.53 -16.28 5.46
CA THR A 201 10.56 -15.87 4.48
C THR A 201 11.59 -14.91 5.08
N LEU A 202 11.18 -14.01 5.97
CA LEU A 202 12.08 -13.04 6.62
C LEU A 202 13.08 -13.68 7.58
N ALA A 203 12.79 -14.86 8.12
CA ALA A 203 13.74 -15.60 8.95
C ALA A 203 14.96 -16.05 8.13
N GLU A 204 14.76 -16.38 6.86
CA GLU A 204 15.83 -16.78 5.93
C GLU A 204 16.49 -15.58 5.23
N GLN A 205 15.70 -14.58 4.86
CA GLN A 205 16.15 -13.38 4.15
C GLN A 205 15.71 -12.11 4.91
N PRO A 206 16.49 -11.66 5.89
CA PRO A 206 16.10 -10.56 6.76
C PRO A 206 15.92 -9.22 6.03
N SER A 207 14.81 -8.54 6.33
CA SER A 207 14.56 -7.16 5.89
C SER A 207 13.86 -6.36 7.00
N SER A 208 14.60 -5.47 7.68
CA SER A 208 14.07 -4.66 8.77
C SER A 208 12.92 -3.74 8.32
N ARG A 209 12.98 -3.24 7.08
CA ARG A 209 11.93 -2.37 6.52
C ARG A 209 10.62 -3.13 6.35
N LEU A 210 10.68 -4.34 5.79
CA LEU A 210 9.50 -5.17 5.60
C LEU A 210 8.92 -5.65 6.94
N LEU A 211 9.80 -6.11 7.84
CA LEU A 211 9.43 -6.58 9.17
C LEU A 211 8.68 -5.50 9.97
N LYS A 212 9.14 -4.24 9.89
CA LYS A 212 8.46 -3.10 10.52
C LYS A 212 7.00 -2.96 10.11
N HIS A 213 6.72 -3.07 8.81
CA HIS A 213 5.35 -2.99 8.29
C HIS A 213 4.50 -4.20 8.74
N ILE A 214 5.07 -5.41 8.71
CA ILE A 214 4.38 -6.63 9.16
C ILE A 214 3.99 -6.53 10.65
N ILE A 215 4.93 -6.14 11.51
CA ILE A 215 4.66 -5.97 12.95
C ILE A 215 3.57 -4.92 13.15
N ARG A 216 3.60 -3.80 12.40
CA ARG A 216 2.60 -2.75 12.53
C ARG A 216 1.21 -3.22 12.09
N CYS A 217 1.10 -4.07 11.06
CA CYS A 217 -0.14 -4.70 10.63
C CYS A 217 -0.70 -5.62 11.72
N TYR A 218 0.11 -6.53 12.27
CA TYR A 218 -0.33 -7.42 13.35
C TYR A 218 -0.75 -6.66 14.61
N LEU A 219 0.02 -5.64 15.00
CA LEU A 219 -0.35 -4.79 16.13
C LEU A 219 -1.72 -4.16 15.91
N ARG A 220 -1.98 -3.61 14.72
CA ARG A 220 -3.27 -2.99 14.41
C ARG A 220 -4.41 -4.01 14.38
N LEU A 221 -4.17 -5.21 13.84
CA LEU A 221 -5.16 -6.30 13.89
C LEU A 221 -5.51 -6.69 15.34
N SER A 222 -4.57 -6.60 16.27
CA SER A 222 -4.80 -6.92 17.69
C SER A 222 -5.73 -5.92 18.40
N ASP A 223 -6.00 -4.75 17.81
CA ASP A 223 -6.98 -3.79 18.35
C ASP A 223 -8.43 -4.28 18.18
N ASN A 224 -8.68 -5.18 17.22
CA ASN A 224 -9.99 -5.81 17.04
C ASN A 224 -10.10 -7.07 17.91
N ALA A 225 -11.08 -7.13 18.81
CA ALA A 225 -11.23 -8.23 19.76
C ALA A 225 -11.25 -9.63 19.10
N ARG A 226 -12.02 -9.80 18.01
CA ARG A 226 -12.12 -11.09 17.30
C ARG A 226 -10.80 -11.49 16.64
N ALA A 227 -10.13 -10.55 16.00
CA ALA A 227 -8.83 -10.79 15.40
C ALA A 227 -7.76 -11.05 16.47
N CYS A 228 -7.78 -10.34 17.59
CA CYS A 228 -6.87 -10.54 18.71
C CYS A 228 -6.99 -11.94 19.30
N ASP A 229 -8.22 -12.43 19.51
CA ASP A 229 -8.47 -13.79 19.96
C ASP A 229 -7.95 -14.84 18.95
N ALA A 230 -8.14 -14.61 17.64
CA ALA A 230 -7.60 -15.49 16.61
C ALA A 230 -6.06 -15.48 16.56
N LEU A 231 -5.44 -14.30 16.73
CA LEU A 231 -3.97 -14.13 16.77
C LEU A 231 -3.31 -14.89 17.93
N ARG A 232 -4.03 -15.25 18.99
CA ARG A 232 -3.50 -16.13 20.05
C ARG A 232 -3.01 -17.45 19.49
N ASN A 233 -3.74 -17.99 18.52
CA ASN A 233 -3.49 -19.30 17.94
C ASN A 233 -2.72 -19.23 16.62
N CYS A 234 -2.76 -18.12 15.89
CA CYS A 234 -2.15 -18.03 14.54
C CYS A 234 -1.00 -17.02 14.40
N LEU A 235 -0.61 -16.28 15.44
CA LEU A 235 0.58 -15.42 15.37
C LEU A 235 1.85 -16.28 15.21
N PRO A 236 2.71 -16.03 14.19
CA PRO A 236 3.92 -16.80 13.95
C PRO A 236 4.87 -16.86 15.15
N GLU A 237 5.41 -18.05 15.46
CA GLU A 237 6.33 -18.27 16.58
C GLU A 237 7.63 -17.46 16.47
N MET A 238 8.10 -17.18 15.25
CA MET A 238 9.30 -16.35 15.00
C MET A 238 9.16 -14.91 15.52
N LEU A 239 7.92 -14.42 15.72
CA LEU A 239 7.67 -13.12 16.35
C LEU A 239 7.70 -13.20 17.89
N ARG A 240 7.73 -14.41 18.47
CA ARG A 240 7.71 -14.67 19.92
C ARG A 240 9.06 -15.14 20.46
N ASP A 241 9.83 -15.89 19.67
CA ASP A 241 11.05 -16.61 20.11
C ASP A 241 12.35 -15.78 20.04
N GLY A 242 12.29 -14.53 19.57
CA GLY A 242 13.45 -13.66 19.44
C GLY A 242 14.22 -13.81 18.13
N THR A 243 13.72 -14.56 17.13
CA THR A 243 14.32 -14.70 15.79
C THR A 243 14.73 -13.35 15.19
N PHE A 244 13.91 -12.31 15.35
CA PHE A 244 14.15 -11.00 14.77
C PHE A 244 14.88 -9.99 15.67
N ASN A 245 15.45 -10.40 16.81
CA ASN A 245 16.12 -9.49 17.73
C ASN A 245 17.24 -8.67 17.07
N ASN A 246 18.00 -9.29 16.16
CA ASN A 246 19.05 -8.60 15.39
C ASN A 246 18.48 -7.55 14.43
N CYS A 247 17.35 -7.85 13.76
CA CYS A 247 16.69 -6.91 12.84
C CYS A 247 16.12 -5.69 13.55
N LEU A 248 15.76 -5.85 14.83
CA LEU A 248 15.09 -4.86 15.67
C LEU A 248 16.04 -4.10 16.61
N ARG A 249 17.33 -4.44 16.65
CA ARG A 249 18.30 -3.87 17.59
C ARG A 249 18.33 -2.35 17.56
N ASP A 250 18.33 -1.79 16.35
CA ASP A 250 18.49 -0.36 16.11
C ASP A 250 17.13 0.35 15.82
N ASP A 251 15.99 -0.36 15.92
CA ASP A 251 14.64 0.19 15.76
C ASP A 251 13.78 0.01 17.03
N ALA A 252 13.99 0.92 17.98
CA ALA A 252 13.27 0.94 19.26
C ALA A 252 11.75 1.12 19.11
N THR A 253 11.28 1.69 17.99
CA THR A 253 9.85 1.89 17.76
C THR A 253 9.19 0.57 17.38
N THR A 254 9.78 -0.14 16.41
CA THR A 254 9.26 -1.46 15.99
C THR A 254 9.37 -2.48 17.12
N LYS A 255 10.43 -2.41 17.93
CA LYS A 255 10.55 -3.25 19.14
C LYS A 255 9.41 -3.01 20.13
N ARG A 256 9.04 -1.76 20.40
CA ARG A 256 7.88 -1.41 21.25
C ARG A 256 6.56 -1.92 20.68
N TRP A 257 6.38 -1.81 19.36
CA TRP A 257 5.19 -2.35 18.69
C TRP A 257 5.07 -3.87 18.84
N LEU A 258 6.17 -4.60 18.70
CA LEU A 258 6.18 -6.05 18.90
C LEU A 258 5.82 -6.41 20.34
N GLN A 259 6.40 -5.72 21.33
CA GLN A 259 6.08 -5.96 22.74
C GLN A 259 4.60 -5.70 23.06
N GLN A 260 4.03 -4.61 22.54
CA GLN A 260 2.61 -4.31 22.70
C GLN A 260 1.72 -5.38 22.04
N LEU A 261 2.08 -5.83 20.84
CA LEU A 261 1.37 -6.92 20.15
C LEU A 261 1.36 -8.20 21.00
N LEU A 262 2.52 -8.61 21.52
CA LEU A 262 2.64 -9.79 22.36
C LEU A 262 1.83 -9.65 23.65
N HIS A 263 1.80 -8.46 24.25
CA HIS A 263 0.97 -8.17 25.42
C HIS A 263 -0.54 -8.30 25.12
N ASN A 264 -1.00 -7.71 24.02
CA ASN A 264 -2.41 -7.76 23.61
C ASN A 264 -2.88 -9.21 23.42
N VAL A 265 -2.06 -10.01 22.72
CA VAL A 265 -2.36 -11.41 22.40
C VAL A 265 -2.28 -12.30 23.65
N SER A 266 -1.38 -12.02 24.60
CA SER A 266 -1.21 -12.82 25.82
C SER A 266 -2.31 -12.62 26.89
N GLY A 267 -3.29 -11.74 26.66
CA GLY A 267 -4.44 -11.55 27.56
C GLY A 267 -4.44 -10.25 28.37
N GLY A 268 -3.63 -9.25 28.00
CA GLY A 268 -3.55 -7.94 28.68
C GLY A 268 -4.84 -7.11 28.73
N ASN A 269 -5.89 -7.48 27.99
CA ASN A 269 -7.16 -6.74 27.92
C ASN A 269 -8.31 -7.32 28.80
N ARG A 270 -8.00 -8.09 29.85
CA ARG A 270 -8.98 -8.46 30.88
C ARG A 270 -8.81 -7.62 32.14
N VAL A 271 -9.09 -6.31 32.07
CA VAL A 271 -9.65 -5.59 33.22
C VAL A 271 -11.16 -5.57 32.98
N PRO A 272 -11.98 -6.34 33.72
CA PRO A 272 -13.42 -6.15 33.65
C PRO A 272 -13.75 -4.72 34.10
N PRO A 273 -14.74 -4.03 33.50
CA PRO A 273 -15.20 -2.77 34.05
C PRO A 273 -15.57 -3.02 35.52
N PRO A 274 -15.25 -2.09 36.45
CA PRO A 274 -15.68 -2.25 37.83
C PRO A 274 -17.21 -2.40 37.81
N GLN A 275 -17.68 -3.59 38.13
CA GLN A 275 -19.08 -3.80 38.44
C GLN A 275 -19.35 -2.90 39.65
N SER A 276 -20.05 -1.79 39.40
CA SER A 276 -20.70 -1.05 40.47
C SER A 276 -21.66 -2.03 41.14
N LEU A 277 -21.24 -2.57 42.28
CA LEU A 277 -22.11 -3.21 43.28
C LEU A 277 -23.04 -2.15 43.87
N ALA A 278 -23.92 -1.60 43.03
CA ALA A 278 -25.13 -0.90 43.42
C ALA A 278 -26.23 -1.95 43.43
N GLY A 279 -26.35 -2.66 44.55
CA GLY A 279 -27.31 -3.76 44.66
C GLY A 279 -27.22 -4.54 45.96
N LEU A 280 -27.07 -3.86 47.10
CA LEU A 280 -27.17 -4.47 48.43
C LEU A 280 -27.74 -3.49 49.49
N GLU A 281 -28.72 -2.66 49.12
CA GLU A 281 -29.49 -1.83 50.08
C GLU A 281 -30.96 -2.23 50.22
N HIS A 282 -31.34 -3.42 49.76
CA HIS A 282 -32.71 -3.93 49.93
C HIS A 282 -32.75 -5.28 50.64
N LEU A 283 -32.11 -5.36 51.81
CA LEU A 283 -32.32 -6.41 52.81
C LEU A 283 -31.48 -6.07 54.05
N LEU A 284 -32.02 -5.24 54.96
CA LEU A 284 -31.86 -5.31 56.42
C LEU A 284 -32.35 -4.00 57.06
N GLY A 285 -33.41 -4.10 57.87
CA GLY A 285 -33.63 -3.27 59.07
C GLY A 285 -34.21 -1.88 58.85
#